data_AF-A0A418CI48-F1
#
_entry.id   AF-A0A418CI48-F1
#
_cell.length_a   1.000
_cell.length_b   1.000
_cell.length_c   1.000
_cell.angle_alpha   90.00
_cell.angle_beta   90.00
_cell.angle_gamma   90.00
#
_symmetry.space_group_name_H-M   'P 1'
#
loop_
_entity.id
_entity.type
_entity.pdbx_description
1 polymer ?
#
loop_
_entity_poly.entity_id
_entity_poly.type
_entity_poly.pdbx_seq_one_letter_code
_entity_poly.pdbx_strand_id
1 'polypeptide(L)'
;MTSVPDTNDDGQLSLRRCRSGSIGEKVDVREVLNGSVSFRLQFMEDTKARELKWVLFADGRRGAVGKLIFTLQAHNAAHIKVIDIHPNFRRLGLSKVLFLACMATLKQRNIHELRLEAEEDTRRHHKLVALYQDWGFSVKQNAKILFLYNDTESFRKVPM
;
A
#
# COMPACT_ATOMS: atom_id res chain seq x y z
N MET A 1 4.85 -16.26 -65.24
CA MET A 1 5.59 -16.08 -63.97
C MET A 1 5.13 -14.78 -63.35
N THR A 2 4.64 -14.86 -62.10
CA THR A 2 4.66 -13.85 -61.02
C THR A 2 4.09 -12.45 -61.31
N SER A 3 3.19 -11.85 -60.54
CA SER A 3 2.35 -12.21 -59.38
C SER A 3 1.71 -10.88 -59.00
N VAL A 4 0.39 -10.85 -58.88
CA VAL A 4 -0.40 -9.73 -58.37
C VAL A 4 -0.39 -9.77 -56.83
N PRO A 5 -0.36 -8.62 -56.15
CA PRO A 5 -1.18 -8.43 -54.96
C PRO A 5 -1.97 -7.11 -55.07
N ASP A 6 -3.30 -7.12 -55.10
CA ASP A 6 -4.26 -7.26 -53.98
C ASP A 6 -4.09 -6.27 -52.82
N THR A 7 -4.78 -5.13 -53.00
CA THR A 7 -5.83 -4.52 -52.16
C THR A 7 -5.63 -4.22 -50.65
N ASN A 8 -5.95 -2.95 -50.36
CA ASN A 8 -6.69 -2.39 -49.20
C ASN A 8 -5.92 -1.89 -47.97
N ASP A 9 -5.64 -0.59 -48.04
CA ASP A 9 -6.08 0.52 -47.16
C ASP A 9 -6.85 0.22 -45.85
N ASP A 10 -6.63 1.12 -44.89
CA ASP A 10 -7.38 1.35 -43.65
C ASP A 10 -7.24 0.38 -42.47
N GLY A 11 -6.03 0.34 -41.90
CA GLY A 11 -5.78 -0.15 -40.54
C GLY A 11 -5.49 1.01 -39.57
N GLN A 12 -6.51 1.81 -39.27
CA GLN A 12 -6.50 2.94 -38.32
C GLN A 12 -5.73 2.60 -37.02
N LEU A 13 -4.53 3.17 -36.84
CA LEU A 13 -3.81 3.19 -35.58
C LEU A 13 -4.65 3.97 -34.56
N SER A 14 -5.50 3.26 -33.80
CA SER A 14 -6.18 3.86 -32.67
C SER A 14 -5.15 4.20 -31.59
N LEU A 15 -4.65 5.44 -31.66
CA LEU A 15 -3.84 6.05 -30.63
C LEU A 15 -4.75 6.29 -29.42
N ARG A 16 -5.00 5.23 -28.62
CA ARG A 16 -5.67 5.37 -27.32
C ARG A 16 -4.71 6.02 -26.34
N ARG A 17 -4.65 7.34 -26.45
CA ARG A 17 -4.01 8.23 -25.49
C ARG A 17 -4.93 8.39 -24.28
N CYS A 18 -4.84 7.46 -23.34
CA CYS A 18 -5.29 7.72 -21.97
C CYS A 18 -4.08 7.81 -21.07
N ARG A 19 -3.79 9.04 -20.66
CA ARG A 19 -2.68 9.47 -19.82
C ARG A 19 -2.76 8.78 -18.46
N SER A 20 -1.89 7.81 -18.20
CA SER A 20 -1.43 7.56 -16.83
C SER A 20 -0.16 8.38 -16.64
N GLY A 21 -0.30 9.59 -16.10
CA GLY A 21 0.84 10.27 -15.50
C GLY A 21 1.40 9.31 -14.45
N SER A 22 2.63 8.82 -14.65
CA SER A 22 3.32 7.98 -13.69
C SER A 22 3.65 8.84 -12.47
N ILE A 23 2.68 8.97 -11.57
CA ILE A 23 2.83 9.57 -10.25
C ILE A 23 3.18 8.43 -9.31
N GLY A 24 4.43 8.45 -8.88
CA GLY A 24 5.07 7.39 -8.10
C GLY A 24 6.52 7.34 -8.52
N GLU A 25 7.38 7.92 -7.70
CA GLU A 25 8.81 7.65 -7.77
C GLU A 25 9.00 6.12 -7.72
N LYS A 26 9.83 5.58 -8.61
CA LYS A 26 10.15 4.14 -8.60
C LYS A 26 10.94 3.87 -7.32
N VAL A 27 10.24 3.49 -6.25
CA VAL A 27 10.87 2.94 -5.05
C VAL A 27 11.57 1.66 -5.50
N ASP A 28 12.90 1.65 -5.51
CA ASP A 28 13.66 0.47 -5.89
C ASP A 28 13.54 -0.57 -4.77
N VAL A 29 12.65 -1.53 -4.97
CA VAL A 29 12.36 -2.62 -4.02
C VAL A 29 13.59 -3.52 -3.81
N ARG A 30 14.61 -3.42 -4.69
CA ARG A 30 15.84 -4.22 -4.61
C ARG A 30 16.71 -3.90 -3.39
N GLU A 31 16.62 -2.70 -2.83
CA GLU A 31 17.37 -2.34 -1.61
C GLU A 31 16.85 -3.06 -0.36
N VAL A 32 15.62 -3.59 -0.39
CA VAL A 32 14.97 -4.24 0.77
C VAL A 32 14.94 -5.77 0.64
N LEU A 33 15.13 -6.32 -0.57
CA LEU A 33 14.89 -7.73 -0.86
C LEU A 33 16.13 -8.43 -1.43
N ASN A 34 16.86 -9.14 -0.57
CA ASN A 34 17.84 -10.13 -1.01
C ASN A 34 17.12 -11.41 -1.52
N GLY A 35 16.72 -11.46 -2.80
CA GLY A 35 16.22 -12.70 -3.42
C GLY A 35 15.54 -12.56 -4.79
N SER A 36 15.48 -13.67 -5.54
CA SER A 36 14.97 -13.82 -6.94
C SER A 36 13.47 -13.56 -7.15
N VAL A 37 12.76 -12.93 -6.20
CA VAL A 37 11.33 -12.63 -6.31
C VAL A 37 11.17 -11.15 -6.63
N SER A 38 10.63 -10.86 -7.81
CA SER A 38 10.31 -9.51 -8.23
C SER A 38 8.90 -9.13 -7.79
N PHE A 39 8.76 -7.89 -7.32
CA PHE A 39 7.51 -7.33 -6.85
C PHE A 39 7.18 -6.08 -7.64
N ARG A 40 5.91 -5.97 -8.04
CA ARG A 40 5.37 -4.79 -8.69
C ARG A 40 4.48 -4.04 -7.72
N LEU A 41 4.81 -2.77 -7.51
CA LEU A 41 4.02 -1.85 -6.70
C LEU A 41 3.08 -1.04 -7.61
N GLN A 42 1.83 -0.85 -7.18
CA GLN A 42 0.83 -0.09 -7.92
C GLN A 42 0.06 0.85 -6.99
N PHE A 43 -0.04 2.12 -7.38
CA PHE A 43 -0.91 3.11 -6.73
C PHE A 43 -2.30 3.08 -7.35
N MET A 44 -3.33 3.20 -6.50
CA MET A 44 -4.72 3.30 -6.92
C MET A 44 -5.45 4.33 -6.06
N GLU A 45 -6.32 5.11 -6.68
CA GLU A 45 -7.19 6.08 -6.01
C GLU A 45 -8.64 5.65 -6.23
N ASP A 46 -9.34 5.40 -5.13
CA ASP A 46 -10.75 5.03 -5.09
C ASP A 46 -11.57 6.25 -4.69
N THR A 47 -12.05 6.99 -5.69
CA THR A 47 -12.77 8.25 -5.49
C THR A 47 -14.10 8.06 -4.77
N LYS A 48 -14.76 6.90 -4.94
CA LYS A 48 -16.03 6.59 -4.27
C LYS A 48 -15.82 6.34 -2.78
N ALA A 49 -14.83 5.54 -2.44
CA ALA A 49 -14.49 5.26 -1.03
C ALA A 49 -13.66 6.39 -0.39
N ARG A 50 -13.18 7.36 -1.19
CA ARG A 50 -12.21 8.40 -0.79
C ARG A 50 -10.94 7.81 -0.19
N GLU A 51 -10.46 6.70 -0.78
CA GLU A 51 -9.30 5.94 -0.33
C GLU A 51 -8.16 5.99 -1.33
N LEU A 52 -6.94 6.05 -0.82
CA LEU A 52 -5.70 5.87 -1.58
C LEU A 52 -5.09 4.52 -1.21
N LYS A 53 -4.56 3.80 -2.19
CA LYS A 53 -4.13 2.41 -2.03
C LYS A 53 -2.79 2.20 -2.69
N TRP A 54 -1.85 1.66 -1.95
CA TRP A 54 -0.65 1.03 -2.48
C TRP A 54 -0.84 -0.48 -2.44
N VAL A 55 -0.62 -1.15 -3.58
CA VAL A 55 -0.87 -2.59 -3.73
C VAL A 55 0.39 -3.25 -4.28
N LEU A 56 0.82 -4.33 -3.64
CA LEU A 56 1.96 -5.14 -4.04
C LEU A 56 1.49 -6.41 -4.75
N PHE A 57 2.13 -6.71 -5.88
CA PHE A 57 1.95 -7.95 -6.64
C PHE A 57 3.29 -8.69 -6.71
N ALA A 58 3.26 -10.00 -6.54
CA ALA A 58 4.41 -10.86 -6.79
C ALA A 58 4.28 -11.49 -8.19
N ASP A 59 5.41 -11.67 -8.87
CA ASP A 59 5.41 -12.32 -10.18
C ASP A 59 4.94 -13.78 -10.09
N GLY A 60 4.23 -14.24 -11.12
CA GLY A 60 3.70 -15.59 -11.20
C GLY A 60 2.51 -15.89 -10.27
N ARG A 61 2.03 -14.92 -9.50
CA ARG A 61 0.85 -15.08 -8.63
C ARG A 61 -0.32 -14.20 -9.08
N ARG A 62 -1.51 -14.80 -9.15
CA ARG A 62 -2.75 -14.04 -9.32
C ARG A 62 -3.12 -13.33 -8.02
N GLY A 63 -3.38 -12.03 -8.10
CA GLY A 63 -3.84 -11.21 -6.99
C GLY A 63 -2.71 -10.52 -6.21
N ALA A 64 -3.11 -9.58 -5.35
CA ALA A 64 -2.19 -8.81 -4.53
C ALA A 64 -1.63 -9.66 -3.38
N VAL A 65 -0.35 -9.47 -3.08
CA VAL A 65 0.34 -10.08 -1.92
C VAL A 65 0.48 -9.13 -0.74
N GLY A 66 0.20 -7.84 -0.94
CA GLY A 66 0.18 -6.85 0.12
C GLY A 66 -0.59 -5.61 -0.28
N LYS A 67 -1.08 -4.88 0.71
CA LYS A 67 -1.78 -3.61 0.50
C LYS A 67 -1.59 -2.67 1.68
N LEU A 68 -1.54 -1.38 1.37
CA LEU A 68 -1.68 -0.30 2.33
C LEU A 68 -2.79 0.63 1.83
N ILE A 69 -3.80 0.85 2.67
CA ILE A 69 -4.95 1.71 2.37
C ILE A 69 -4.95 2.86 3.36
N PHE A 70 -5.05 4.09 2.86
CA PHE A 70 -5.07 5.29 3.68
C PHE A 70 -6.05 6.33 3.12
N THR A 71 -6.51 7.22 3.98
CA THR A 71 -7.40 8.33 3.62
C THR A 71 -6.76 9.65 3.98
N LEU A 72 -7.01 10.67 3.17
CA LEU A 72 -6.66 12.05 3.52
C LEU A 72 -7.70 12.61 4.49
N GLN A 73 -7.23 13.32 5.50
CA GLN A 73 -8.04 13.99 6.52
C GLN A 73 -7.86 15.51 6.41
N ALA A 74 -8.67 16.25 7.17
CA ALA A 74 -8.48 17.69 7.31
C ALA A 74 -7.13 18.02 7.96
N HIS A 75 -6.70 19.28 7.85
CA HIS A 75 -5.49 19.81 8.49
C HIS A 75 -4.19 19.11 8.07
N ASN A 76 -4.04 18.76 6.79
CA ASN A 76 -2.83 18.13 6.25
C ASN A 76 -2.45 16.84 7.00
N ALA A 77 -3.46 16.05 7.39
CA ALA A 77 -3.30 14.77 8.04
C ALA A 77 -3.77 13.63 7.13
N ALA A 78 -3.29 12.42 7.37
CA ALA A 78 -3.77 11.19 6.76
C ALA A 78 -3.91 10.09 7.80
N HIS A 79 -4.76 9.10 7.50
CA HIS A 79 -4.99 7.97 8.38
C HIS A 79 -4.84 6.66 7.61
N ILE A 80 -3.96 5.78 8.09
CA ILE A 80 -3.84 4.43 7.55
C ILE A 80 -5.00 3.58 8.08
N LYS A 81 -5.80 3.05 7.17
CA LYS A 81 -6.90 2.13 7.48
C LYS A 81 -6.43 0.69 7.55
N VAL A 82 -5.51 0.30 6.66
CA VAL A 82 -5.07 -1.09 6.52
C VAL A 82 -3.60 -1.11 6.13
N ILE A 83 -2.83 -1.98 6.79
CA ILE A 83 -1.56 -2.53 6.28
C ILE A 83 -1.67 -4.04 6.41
N ASP A 84 -1.62 -4.75 5.29
CA ASP A 84 -1.68 -6.20 5.31
C ASP A 84 -0.72 -6.80 4.28
N ILE A 85 -0.03 -7.86 4.71
CA ILE A 85 0.87 -8.66 3.87
C ILE A 85 0.42 -10.11 3.99
N HIS A 86 0.24 -10.74 2.85
CA HIS A 86 -0.08 -12.15 2.74
C HIS A 86 0.92 -12.99 3.57
N PRO A 87 0.47 -13.96 4.40
CA PRO A 87 1.33 -14.70 5.32
C PRO A 87 2.63 -15.25 4.72
N ASN A 88 2.57 -15.87 3.54
CA ASN A 88 3.72 -16.44 2.83
C ASN A 88 4.77 -15.41 2.37
N PHE A 89 4.46 -14.12 2.44
CA PHE A 89 5.32 -13.01 2.01
C PHE A 89 5.71 -12.09 3.18
N ARG A 90 5.37 -12.46 4.42
CA ARG A 90 5.78 -11.74 5.62
C ARG A 90 7.27 -11.96 5.90
N ARG A 91 7.85 -11.07 6.72
CA ARG A 91 9.29 -11.04 7.07
C ARG A 91 10.25 -10.76 5.91
N LEU A 92 9.72 -10.34 4.76
CA LEU A 92 10.49 -9.85 3.61
C LEU A 92 10.57 -8.30 3.57
N GLY A 93 10.23 -7.60 4.65
CA GLY A 93 10.24 -6.13 4.67
C GLY A 93 9.16 -5.45 3.79
N LEU A 94 8.28 -6.20 3.12
CA LEU A 94 7.27 -5.65 2.20
C LEU A 94 6.30 -4.65 2.82
N SER A 95 5.99 -4.79 4.12
CA SER A 95 5.17 -3.81 4.84
C SER A 95 5.88 -2.45 4.95
N LYS A 96 7.21 -2.45 5.14
CA LYS A 96 8.02 -1.23 5.12
C LYS A 96 8.05 -0.61 3.73
N VAL A 97 8.15 -1.41 2.66
CA VAL A 97 8.08 -0.91 1.27
C VAL A 97 6.77 -0.17 1.02
N LEU A 98 5.63 -0.76 1.41
CA LEU A 98 4.33 -0.09 1.31
C LEU A 98 4.28 1.21 2.12
N PHE A 99 4.80 1.19 3.34
CA PHE A 99 4.87 2.36 4.20
C PHE A 99 5.69 3.49 3.58
N LEU A 100 6.88 3.19 3.05
CA LEU A 100 7.74 4.19 2.39
C LEU A 100 7.06 4.79 1.16
N ALA A 101 6.38 3.97 0.34
CA ALA A 101 5.61 4.45 -0.79
C ALA A 101 4.45 5.37 -0.37
N CYS A 102 3.77 5.04 0.74
CA CYS A 102 2.77 5.91 1.36
C CYS A 102 3.39 7.24 1.77
N MET A 103 4.50 7.23 2.53
CA MET A 103 5.20 8.45 2.96
C MET A 103 5.62 9.33 1.78
N ALA A 104 6.13 8.75 0.69
CA ALA A 104 6.45 9.49 -0.53
C ALA A 104 5.21 10.18 -1.13
N THR A 105 4.07 9.49 -1.15
CA THR A 105 2.79 10.06 -1.62
C THR A 105 2.31 11.19 -0.72
N LEU A 106 2.42 11.02 0.60
CA LEU A 106 2.01 12.03 1.58
C LEU A 106 2.88 13.29 1.47
N LYS A 107 4.19 13.14 1.30
CA LYS A 107 5.12 14.24 1.06
C LYS A 107 4.74 15.03 -0.19
N GLN A 108 4.44 14.34 -1.30
CA GLN A 108 4.01 14.97 -2.55
C GLN A 108 2.67 15.72 -2.42
N ARG A 109 1.79 15.27 -1.53
CA ARG A 109 0.49 15.91 -1.25
C ARG A 109 0.54 16.93 -0.10
N ASN A 110 1.74 17.30 0.37
CA ASN A 110 1.93 18.23 1.48
C ASN A 110 1.18 17.83 2.76
N ILE A 111 1.14 16.52 3.06
CA ILE A 111 0.60 15.97 4.29
C ILE A 111 1.74 15.85 5.30
N HIS A 112 1.51 16.32 6.52
CA HIS A 112 2.53 16.44 7.57
C HIS A 112 2.28 15.50 8.76
N GLU A 113 1.08 14.94 8.87
CA GLU A 113 0.71 14.04 9.95
C GLU A 113 0.15 12.74 9.39
N LEU A 114 0.62 11.61 9.89
CA LEU A 114 0.11 10.29 9.55
C LEU A 114 -0.27 9.57 10.83
N ARG A 115 -1.49 9.06 10.88
CA ARG A 115 -2.07 8.39 12.05
C ARG A 115 -2.46 6.96 11.71
N LEU A 116 -2.46 6.08 12.69
CA LEU A 116 -2.99 4.73 12.56
C LEU A 116 -3.52 4.19 13.89
N GLU A 117 -4.21 3.07 13.82
CA GLU A 117 -4.58 2.28 14.99
C GLU A 117 -3.81 0.95 14.94
N ALA A 118 -3.00 0.66 15.96
CA ALA A 118 -2.36 -0.64 16.08
C ALA A 118 -3.32 -1.64 16.74
N GLU A 119 -3.87 -2.55 15.94
CA GLU A 119 -4.81 -3.58 16.39
C GLU A 119 -4.06 -4.86 16.80
N GLU A 120 -3.88 -5.05 18.10
CA GLU A 120 -3.11 -6.17 18.66
C GLU A 120 -4.03 -7.18 19.36
N ASP A 121 -3.83 -8.46 19.11
CA ASP A 121 -4.42 -9.52 19.94
C ASP A 121 -3.53 -9.82 21.17
N THR A 122 -4.09 -10.55 22.13
CA THR A 122 -3.39 -10.95 23.36
C THR A 122 -2.10 -11.74 23.13
N ARG A 123 -2.00 -12.52 22.05
CA ARG A 123 -0.81 -13.33 21.72
C ARG A 123 0.31 -12.49 21.07
N ARG A 124 -0.03 -11.33 20.53
CA ARG A 124 0.85 -10.44 19.76
C ARG A 124 0.93 -9.05 20.37
N HIS A 125 0.57 -8.90 21.64
CA HIS A 125 0.75 -7.66 22.38
C HIS A 125 2.14 -7.06 22.16
N HIS A 126 2.18 -5.75 21.90
CA HIS A 126 3.36 -4.92 21.64
C HIS A 126 4.10 -5.17 20.33
N LYS A 127 3.74 -6.18 19.53
CA LYS A 127 4.46 -6.45 18.27
C LYS A 127 4.17 -5.41 17.19
N LEU A 128 2.92 -4.98 17.03
CA LEU A 128 2.58 -3.98 16.02
C LEU A 128 2.94 -2.58 16.49
N VAL A 129 2.76 -2.29 17.78
CA VAL A 129 3.20 -1.02 18.36
C VAL A 129 4.72 -0.86 18.18
N ALA A 130 5.53 -1.87 18.51
CA ALA A 130 6.97 -1.82 18.31
C ALA A 130 7.34 -1.64 16.83
N LEU A 131 6.70 -2.40 15.93
CA LEU A 131 6.92 -2.26 14.48
C LEU A 131 6.67 -0.83 14.00
N TYR A 132 5.61 -0.18 14.47
CA TYR A 132 5.29 1.19 14.07
C TYR A 132 6.18 2.22 14.76
N GLN A 133 6.63 1.97 15.99
CA GLN A 133 7.65 2.79 16.65
C GLN A 133 8.97 2.78 15.86
N ASP A 134 9.40 1.63 15.35
CA ASP A 134 10.57 1.51 14.47
C ASP A 134 10.41 2.30 13.15
N TRP A 135 9.17 2.68 12.80
CA TRP A 135 8.87 3.49 11.62
C TRP A 135 8.71 4.98 11.95
N GLY A 136 8.84 5.37 13.22
CA GLY A 136 8.74 6.75 13.69
C GLY A 136 7.37 7.14 14.23
N PHE A 137 6.43 6.20 14.38
CA PHE A 137 5.18 6.49 15.06
C PHE A 137 5.39 6.54 16.57
N SER A 138 4.54 7.29 17.26
CA SER A 138 4.50 7.34 18.71
C SER A 138 3.08 7.13 19.18
N VAL A 139 2.88 6.39 20.27
CA VAL A 139 1.55 6.23 20.87
C VAL A 139 0.98 7.62 21.20
N LYS A 140 -0.24 7.89 20.73
CA LYS A 140 -0.90 9.16 20.97
C LYS A 140 -1.20 9.32 22.46
N GLN A 141 -0.57 10.32 23.07
CA GLN A 141 -0.78 10.62 24.49
C GLN A 141 -2.24 10.97 24.76
N ASN A 142 -2.76 10.54 25.92
CA ASN A 142 -4.13 10.77 26.37
C ASN A 142 -5.22 10.17 25.46
N ALA A 143 -4.86 9.38 24.45
CA ALA A 143 -5.83 8.65 23.66
C ALA A 143 -6.30 7.40 24.41
N LYS A 144 -7.61 7.13 24.37
CA LYS A 144 -8.19 5.95 25.00
C LYS A 144 -7.82 4.71 24.19
N ILE A 145 -7.09 3.77 24.78
CA ILE A 145 -6.89 2.43 24.22
C ILE A 145 -8.24 1.70 24.28
N LEU A 146 -8.73 1.25 23.12
CA LEU A 146 -9.98 0.51 23.03
C LEU A 146 -9.69 -0.98 23.17
N PHE A 147 -10.31 -1.63 24.15
CA PHE A 147 -10.30 -3.08 24.29
C PHE A 147 -11.60 -3.64 23.71
N LEU A 148 -11.49 -4.59 22.80
CA LEU A 148 -12.58 -5.29 22.16
C LEU A 148 -12.56 -6.75 22.59
N TYR A 149 -13.73 -7.30 22.90
CA TYR A 149 -13.92 -8.68 23.31
C TYR A 149 -14.96 -9.33 22.41
N ASN A 150 -14.67 -10.53 21.91
CA ASN A 150 -15.59 -11.30 21.06
C ASN A 150 -15.83 -12.73 21.61
N ASP A 151 -15.92 -12.87 22.93
CA ASP A 151 -16.14 -14.12 23.68
C ASP A 151 -15.00 -15.15 23.64
N THR A 152 -14.13 -15.09 22.63
CA THR A 152 -13.03 -16.04 22.40
C THR A 152 -11.67 -15.37 22.37
N GLU A 153 -11.62 -14.11 21.94
CA GLU A 153 -10.40 -13.33 21.80
C GLU A 153 -10.61 -11.91 22.34
N SER A 154 -9.53 -11.32 22.82
CA SER A 154 -9.47 -9.91 23.15
C SER A 154 -8.43 -9.22 22.29
N PHE A 155 -8.84 -8.06 21.77
CA PHE A 155 -8.01 -7.18 20.96
C PHE A 155 -7.91 -5.83 21.63
N ARG A 156 -6.79 -5.16 21.46
CA ARG A 156 -6.65 -3.74 21.78
C ARG A 156 -6.36 -2.95 20.53
N LYS A 157 -6.94 -1.75 20.43
CA LYS A 157 -6.58 -0.75 19.44
C LYS A 157 -5.83 0.37 20.15
N VAL A 158 -4.58 0.55 19.74
CA VAL A 158 -3.69 1.58 20.28
C VAL A 158 -3.55 2.69 19.24
N PRO A 159 -4.08 3.90 19.51
CA PRO A 159 -3.92 5.04 18.60
C PRO A 159 -2.46 5.49 18.55
N MET A 160 -1.92 5.67 17.35
CA MET A 160 -0.54 6.10 17.08
C MET A 160 -0.46 7.18 16.00
#